data_AF-A0A8J8P9S1-F1
#
_entry.id   AF-A0A8J8P9S1-F1
#
_cell.length_a   1.000
_cell.length_b   1.000
_cell.length_c   1.000
_cell.angle_alpha   90.00
_cell.angle_beta   90.00
_cell.angle_gamma   90.00
#
_symmetry.space_group_name_H-M   'P 1'
#
loop_
_entity.id
_entity.type
_entity.pdbx_description
1 polymer ?
#
loop_
_entity_poly.entity_id
_entity_poly.type
_entity_poly.pdbx_seq_one_letter_code
_entity_poly.pdbx_strand_id
1 'polypeptide(L)'
;MVYRWRARDTDFTVWSASRSETVEKVKSHVAKRHRNNVAEDGVRLKWSCPYCDTASQSHDKSSGVEDFKSHLFTHKKPLLESGVHVADDINGTGAVAVMAKVESKGADNARVHFLAPGDIVVIVTTNPADRIRLLQENLNEWPDWTVILTTKSDPLKGLSGLELMDVPVEIVQLDKQMGLGNLTETISRVIQEQEHKGGKITFEFDVLTELITKGKLQRIFKFLHLLNGRLETANVLSHYFVDRERMTSSMNVLDPVFDMRIKATGKLFLKE
;
A
#
# COMPACT_ATOMS: atom_id res chain seq x y z
N MET A 1 -10.73 9.36 -5.05
CA MET A 1 -9.92 9.64 -6.26
C MET A 1 -8.45 9.53 -5.92
N VAL A 2 -7.67 8.79 -6.70
CA VAL A 2 -6.23 8.55 -6.48
C VAL A 2 -5.42 9.17 -7.64
N TYR A 3 -4.26 9.74 -7.34
CA TYR A 3 -3.36 10.34 -8.32
C TYR A 3 -2.09 9.51 -8.43
N ARG A 4 -1.60 9.30 -9.65
CA ARG A 4 -0.34 8.61 -9.94
C ARG A 4 0.60 9.51 -10.71
N TRP A 5 1.89 9.42 -10.44
CA TRP A 5 2.93 9.89 -11.35
C TRP A 5 4.03 8.84 -11.47
N ARG A 6 4.44 8.55 -12.71
CA ARG A 6 5.55 7.64 -13.04
C ARG A 6 6.62 8.36 -13.84
N ALA A 7 7.87 8.21 -13.41
CA ALA A 7 9.02 8.66 -14.19
C ALA A 7 9.19 7.83 -15.46
N ARG A 8 9.61 8.44 -16.57
CA ARG A 8 9.88 7.70 -17.83
C ARG A 8 11.26 7.04 -17.86
N ASP A 9 12.17 7.54 -17.06
CA ASP A 9 13.61 7.25 -17.08
C ASP A 9 14.11 6.55 -15.81
N THR A 10 13.20 6.23 -14.88
CA THR A 10 13.49 5.49 -13.64
C THR A 10 12.26 4.70 -13.21
N ASP A 11 12.43 3.77 -12.28
CA ASP A 11 11.32 3.01 -11.68
C ASP A 11 10.50 3.80 -10.65
N PHE A 12 10.80 5.11 -10.47
CA PHE A 12 10.06 5.93 -9.52
C PHE A 12 8.59 6.07 -9.93
N THR A 13 7.71 5.54 -9.09
CA THR A 13 6.27 5.74 -9.17
C THR A 13 5.74 6.15 -7.81
N VAL A 14 4.83 7.13 -7.81
CA VAL A 14 4.15 7.61 -6.60
C VAL A 14 2.64 7.63 -6.81
N TRP A 15 1.90 7.20 -5.78
CA TRP A 15 0.46 7.34 -5.68
C TRP A 15 0.06 8.10 -4.42
N SER A 16 -1.07 8.81 -4.48
CA SER A 16 -1.74 9.35 -3.29
C SER A 16 -3.20 9.69 -3.56
N ALA A 17 -4.02 9.66 -2.52
CA ALA A 17 -5.35 10.29 -2.55
C ALA A 17 -5.28 11.84 -2.65
N SER A 18 -4.12 12.44 -2.40
CA SER A 18 -3.92 13.89 -2.45
C SER A 18 -3.12 14.31 -3.67
N ARG A 19 -3.75 15.13 -4.53
CA ARG A 19 -3.08 15.71 -5.70
C ARG A 19 -1.89 16.57 -5.29
N SER A 20 -2.04 17.41 -4.27
CA SER A 20 -0.97 18.30 -3.81
C SER A 20 0.21 17.50 -3.26
N GLU A 21 -0.03 16.48 -2.43
CA GLU A 21 1.07 15.65 -1.90
C GLU A 21 1.79 14.88 -3.01
N THR A 22 1.05 14.39 -4.01
CA THR A 22 1.65 13.75 -5.20
C THR A 22 2.56 14.73 -5.94
N VAL A 23 2.05 15.93 -6.24
CA VAL A 23 2.81 16.98 -6.92
C VAL A 23 4.06 17.36 -6.15
N GLU A 24 3.95 17.60 -4.84
CA GLU A 24 5.10 17.96 -3.99
C GLU A 24 6.17 16.85 -3.94
N LYS A 25 5.72 15.59 -3.95
CA LYS A 25 6.64 14.45 -4.00
C LYS A 25 7.36 14.36 -5.35
N VAL A 26 6.65 14.58 -6.46
CA VAL A 26 7.23 14.60 -7.81
C VAL A 26 8.20 15.76 -7.98
N LYS A 27 7.81 16.99 -7.58
CA LYS A 27 8.68 18.17 -7.56
C LYS A 27 10.01 17.87 -6.89
N SER A 28 9.94 17.30 -5.69
CA SER A 28 11.13 16.93 -4.91
C SER A 28 11.98 15.86 -5.58
N HIS A 29 11.36 14.84 -6.19
CA HIS A 29 12.06 13.80 -6.95
C HIS A 29 12.80 14.38 -8.18
N VAL A 30 12.10 15.17 -9.00
CA VAL A 30 12.63 15.73 -10.24
C VAL A 30 13.74 16.74 -9.94
N ALA A 31 13.55 17.63 -8.96
CA ALA A 31 14.58 18.59 -8.56
C ALA A 31 15.84 17.90 -8.01
N LYS A 32 15.70 16.79 -7.27
CA LYS A 32 16.85 16.01 -6.78
C LYS A 32 17.71 15.47 -7.93
N ARG A 33 17.10 15.06 -9.05
CA ARG A 33 17.81 14.58 -10.24
C ARG A 33 18.58 15.70 -10.95
N HIS A 34 18.07 16.92 -10.88
CA HIS A 34 18.66 18.12 -11.50
C HIS A 34 19.34 19.05 -10.50
N ARG A 35 19.83 18.52 -9.38
CA ARG A 35 20.47 19.34 -8.34
C ARG A 35 21.69 20.12 -8.85
N ASN A 36 22.37 19.60 -9.88
CA ASN A 36 23.55 20.23 -10.48
C ASN A 36 23.19 21.49 -11.30
N ASN A 37 21.90 21.68 -11.60
CA ASN A 37 21.38 22.87 -12.26
C ASN A 37 21.07 24.00 -11.28
N VAL A 38 21.34 23.79 -9.98
CA VAL A 38 21.18 24.78 -8.93
C VAL A 38 22.57 25.09 -8.37
N ALA A 39 22.92 26.36 -8.32
CA ALA A 39 24.19 26.82 -7.78
C ALA A 39 23.97 27.94 -6.77
N GLU A 40 24.80 27.98 -5.74
CA GLU A 40 24.91 29.14 -4.86
C GLU A 40 25.95 30.11 -5.43
N ASP A 41 25.58 31.37 -5.56
CA ASP A 41 26.46 32.46 -6.00
C ASP A 41 26.44 33.56 -4.93
N GLY A 42 27.42 33.48 -4.01
CA GLY A 42 27.45 34.29 -2.80
C GLY A 42 26.22 34.07 -1.92
N VAL A 43 25.41 35.12 -1.75
CA VAL A 43 24.13 35.05 -1.00
C VAL A 43 22.93 34.67 -1.86
N ARG A 44 23.10 34.50 -3.17
CA ARG A 44 22.01 34.20 -4.11
C ARG A 44 21.96 32.72 -4.46
N LEU A 45 20.77 32.23 -4.75
CA LEU A 45 20.55 30.95 -5.43
C LEU A 45 20.31 31.23 -6.92
N LYS A 46 20.99 30.51 -7.79
CA LYS A 46 20.78 30.53 -9.23
C LYS A 46 20.38 29.15 -9.72
N TRP A 47 19.49 29.10 -10.70
CA TRP A 47 19.19 27.84 -11.38
C TRP A 47 18.91 28.04 -12.87
N SER A 48 19.16 26.99 -13.65
CA SER A 48 18.81 26.91 -15.07
C SER A 48 17.96 25.67 -15.36
N CYS A 49 16.90 25.82 -16.15
CA CYS A 49 16.05 24.68 -16.50
C CYS A 49 16.80 23.74 -17.48
N PRO A 50 16.78 22.41 -17.25
CA PRO A 50 17.35 21.44 -18.19
C PRO A 50 16.44 21.15 -19.39
N TYR A 51 15.23 21.73 -19.44
CA TYR A 51 14.20 21.42 -20.43
C TYR A 51 13.82 22.61 -21.33
N CYS A 52 14.22 23.83 -20.96
CA CYS A 52 13.98 25.04 -21.72
C CYS A 52 14.98 26.13 -21.31
N ASP A 53 14.93 27.28 -21.98
CA ASP A 53 15.88 28.38 -21.76
C ASP A 53 15.59 29.22 -20.49
N THR A 54 14.63 28.82 -19.66
CA THR A 54 14.30 29.55 -18.42
C THR A 54 15.41 29.39 -17.39
N ALA A 55 15.85 30.50 -16.81
CA ALA A 55 16.76 30.55 -15.68
C ALA A 55 16.29 31.62 -14.69
N SER A 56 16.63 31.46 -13.42
CA SER A 56 16.22 32.38 -12.36
C SER A 56 17.34 32.58 -11.34
N GLN A 57 17.25 33.70 -10.62
CA GLN A 57 18.12 34.03 -9.51
C GLN A 57 17.29 34.63 -8.37
N SER A 58 17.53 34.17 -7.15
CA SER A 58 16.81 34.63 -5.96
C SER A 58 17.77 34.93 -4.81
N HIS A 59 17.45 35.95 -4.01
CA HIS A 59 18.13 36.22 -2.74
C HIS A 59 17.62 35.33 -1.60
N ASP A 60 16.37 34.87 -1.67
CA ASP A 60 15.84 33.86 -0.76
C ASP A 60 16.08 32.48 -1.36
N LYS A 61 16.98 31.72 -0.74
CA LYS A 61 17.34 30.36 -1.16
C LYS A 61 16.16 29.40 -1.10
N SER A 62 15.30 29.50 -0.07
CA SER A 62 14.17 28.60 0.09
C SER A 62 13.13 28.83 -0.99
N SER A 63 12.76 30.10 -1.22
CA SER A 63 11.86 30.48 -2.30
C SER A 63 12.45 30.15 -3.68
N GLY A 64 13.76 30.34 -3.89
CA GLY A 64 14.43 30.00 -5.13
C GLY A 64 14.42 28.49 -5.45
N VAL A 65 14.58 27.63 -4.43
CA VAL A 65 14.47 26.17 -4.61
C VAL A 65 13.03 25.76 -4.93
N GLU A 66 12.04 26.40 -4.31
CA GLU A 66 10.63 26.09 -4.59
C GLU A 66 10.19 26.57 -5.97
N ASP A 67 10.68 27.72 -6.42
CA ASP A 67 10.51 28.21 -7.79
C ASP A 67 11.10 27.23 -8.81
N PHE A 68 12.33 26.76 -8.59
CA PHE A 68 12.97 25.74 -9.42
C PHE A 68 12.13 24.45 -9.49
N LYS A 69 11.72 23.91 -8.35
CA LYS A 69 10.87 22.71 -8.26
C LYS A 69 9.57 22.89 -9.03
N SER A 70 8.90 24.01 -8.81
CA SER A 70 7.61 24.33 -9.44
C SER A 70 7.75 24.47 -10.95
N HIS A 71 8.80 25.17 -11.42
CA HIS A 71 9.11 25.29 -12.83
C HIS A 71 9.38 23.91 -13.46
N LEU A 72 10.24 23.08 -12.87
CA LEU A 72 10.50 21.72 -13.37
C LEU A 72 9.24 20.86 -13.48
N PHE A 73 8.32 20.99 -12.52
CA PHE A 73 7.06 20.24 -12.54
C PHE A 73 6.16 20.64 -13.71
N THR A 74 6.22 21.88 -14.22
CA THR A 74 5.42 22.27 -15.40
C THR A 74 5.69 21.37 -16.61
N HIS A 75 6.95 20.96 -16.82
CA HIS A 75 7.34 20.02 -17.87
C HIS A 75 6.92 18.57 -17.60
N LYS A 76 6.62 18.22 -16.34
CA LYS A 76 6.27 16.86 -15.90
C LYS A 76 4.78 16.67 -15.59
N LYS A 77 4.03 17.77 -15.50
CA LYS A 77 2.59 17.81 -15.23
C LYS A 77 1.77 16.91 -16.16
N PRO A 78 2.06 16.77 -17.47
CA PRO A 78 1.28 15.88 -18.35
C PRO A 78 1.35 14.40 -17.98
N LEU A 79 2.31 13.97 -17.15
CA LEU A 79 2.44 12.58 -16.68
C LEU A 79 1.68 12.34 -15.36
N LEU A 80 1.01 13.35 -14.81
CA LEU A 80 0.18 13.20 -13.63
C LEU A 80 -1.18 12.65 -14.05
N GLU A 81 -1.48 11.45 -13.60
CA GLU A 81 -2.72 10.75 -13.89
C GLU A 81 -3.65 10.79 -12.68
N SER A 82 -4.95 10.78 -12.92
CA SER A 82 -6.00 10.71 -11.91
C SER A 82 -6.86 9.48 -12.12
N GLY A 83 -7.38 8.91 -11.03
CA GLY A 83 -8.17 7.68 -11.05
C GLY A 83 -7.35 6.40 -11.21
N VAL A 84 -6.02 6.47 -11.05
CA VAL A 84 -5.13 5.32 -11.20
C VAL A 84 -4.67 4.82 -9.84
N HIS A 85 -4.98 3.56 -9.53
CA HIS A 85 -4.69 2.90 -8.28
C HIS A 85 -3.38 2.11 -8.34
N VAL A 86 -2.83 1.75 -7.18
CA VAL A 86 -1.63 0.89 -7.10
C VAL A 86 -1.87 -0.46 -7.77
N ALA A 87 -3.04 -1.06 -7.57
CA ALA A 87 -3.37 -2.38 -8.11
C ALA A 87 -3.46 -2.40 -9.65
N ASP A 88 -3.70 -1.26 -10.30
CA ASP A 88 -3.78 -1.17 -11.77
C ASP A 88 -2.45 -1.54 -12.45
N ASP A 89 -1.33 -1.36 -11.76
CA ASP A 89 0.00 -1.75 -12.25
C ASP A 89 0.22 -3.27 -12.29
N ILE A 90 -0.63 -4.04 -11.61
CA ILE A 90 -0.65 -5.51 -11.60
C ILE A 90 -1.99 -6.06 -12.12
N ASN A 91 -2.71 -5.27 -12.93
CA ASN A 91 -4.02 -5.64 -13.50
C ASN A 91 -5.07 -6.03 -12.44
N GLY A 92 -4.95 -5.47 -11.23
CA GLY A 92 -5.85 -5.73 -10.13
C GLY A 92 -5.63 -7.07 -9.42
N THR A 93 -4.68 -7.92 -9.82
CA THR A 93 -4.49 -9.28 -9.27
C THR A 93 -3.04 -9.54 -8.94
N GLY A 94 -2.78 -10.33 -7.90
CA GLY A 94 -1.44 -10.63 -7.43
C GLY A 94 -1.16 -10.07 -6.03
N ALA A 95 0.09 -10.18 -5.60
CA ALA A 95 0.53 -9.93 -4.24
C ALA A 95 1.37 -8.65 -4.11
N VAL A 96 0.90 -7.72 -3.29
CA VAL A 96 1.60 -6.47 -2.97
C VAL A 96 2.20 -6.52 -1.56
N ALA A 97 3.52 -6.36 -1.43
CA ALA A 97 4.12 -6.10 -0.12
C ALA A 97 4.04 -4.62 0.23
N VAL A 98 3.38 -4.30 1.34
CA VAL A 98 3.23 -2.94 1.85
C VAL A 98 4.21 -2.72 3.00
N MET A 99 5.29 -2.00 2.69
CA MET A 99 6.37 -1.67 3.61
C MET A 99 5.95 -0.50 4.51
N ALA A 100 5.30 -0.82 5.62
CA ALA A 100 4.83 0.12 6.63
C ALA A 100 4.68 -0.56 8.00
N LYS A 101 4.87 0.21 9.07
CA LYS A 101 4.50 -0.26 10.41
C LYS A 101 2.99 -0.51 10.44
N VAL A 102 2.58 -1.68 10.93
CA VAL A 102 1.20 -2.19 10.85
C VAL A 102 0.17 -1.18 11.38
N GLU A 103 0.42 -0.55 12.53
CA GLU A 103 -0.48 0.45 13.13
C GLU A 103 0.00 1.89 12.84
N SER A 104 0.24 2.21 11.57
CA SER A 104 0.63 3.54 11.14
C SER A 104 -0.37 4.11 10.16
N LYS A 105 -0.48 5.44 10.11
CA LYS A 105 -1.33 6.13 9.12
C LYS A 105 -1.05 5.72 7.67
N GLY A 106 0.22 5.39 7.35
CA GLY A 106 0.59 4.89 6.02
C GLY A 106 -0.02 3.52 5.74
N ALA A 107 0.01 2.62 6.72
CA ALA A 107 -0.60 1.31 6.60
C ALA A 107 -2.14 1.42 6.50
N ASP A 108 -2.77 2.24 7.33
CA ASP A 108 -4.22 2.41 7.33
C ASP A 108 -4.75 2.99 6.01
N ASN A 109 -4.07 4.02 5.49
CA ASN A 109 -4.42 4.56 4.17
C ASN A 109 -4.22 3.52 3.05
N ALA A 110 -3.19 2.66 3.15
CA ALA A 110 -3.00 1.59 2.18
C ALA A 110 -4.10 0.52 2.29
N ARG A 111 -4.54 0.15 3.50
CA ARG A 111 -5.69 -0.76 3.70
C ARG A 111 -6.92 -0.23 3.01
N VAL A 112 -7.32 1.00 3.34
CA VAL A 112 -8.50 1.64 2.72
C VAL A 112 -8.34 1.68 1.20
N HIS A 113 -7.16 2.03 0.69
CA HIS A 113 -6.88 2.07 -0.74
C HIS A 113 -7.05 0.71 -1.45
N PHE A 114 -6.59 -0.38 -0.84
CA PHE A 114 -6.68 -1.72 -1.44
C PHE A 114 -8.02 -2.41 -1.21
N LEU A 115 -8.70 -2.12 -0.09
CA LEU A 115 -9.96 -2.76 0.29
C LEU A 115 -11.19 -2.08 -0.33
N ALA A 116 -11.15 -0.77 -0.54
CA ALA A 116 -12.28 -0.03 -1.12
C ALA A 116 -12.80 -0.55 -2.47
N PRO A 117 -11.97 -1.04 -3.42
CA PRO A 117 -12.47 -1.60 -4.67
C PRO A 117 -12.88 -3.09 -4.58
N GLY A 118 -12.76 -3.73 -3.41
CA GLY A 118 -13.12 -5.12 -3.22
C GLY A 118 -14.57 -5.27 -2.80
N ASP A 119 -15.34 -6.08 -3.54
CA ASP A 119 -16.69 -6.48 -3.15
C ASP A 119 -16.64 -7.45 -1.96
N ILE A 120 -15.58 -8.27 -1.92
CA ILE A 120 -15.35 -9.27 -0.88
C ILE A 120 -13.98 -9.05 -0.27
N VAL A 121 -13.96 -8.79 1.02
CA VAL A 121 -12.76 -8.45 1.76
C VAL A 121 -12.46 -9.52 2.80
N VAL A 122 -11.25 -10.07 2.78
CA VAL A 122 -10.79 -11.04 3.78
C VAL A 122 -9.56 -10.48 4.49
N ILE A 123 -9.66 -10.31 5.80
CA ILE A 123 -8.61 -9.68 6.61
C ILE A 123 -8.05 -10.69 7.59
N VAL A 124 -6.76 -11.01 7.45
CA VAL A 124 -6.02 -11.87 8.37
C VAL A 124 -5.25 -11.00 9.35
N THR A 125 -5.74 -10.90 10.59
CA THR A 125 -5.25 -9.92 11.56
C THR A 125 -5.21 -10.40 13.01
N THR A 126 -4.31 -9.82 13.79
CA THR A 126 -4.31 -9.92 15.27
C THR A 126 -5.10 -8.81 15.95
N ASN A 127 -5.52 -7.77 15.22
CA ASN A 127 -6.22 -6.59 15.73
C ASN A 127 -7.60 -6.40 15.06
N PRO A 128 -8.52 -7.38 15.15
CA PRO A 128 -9.81 -7.37 14.44
C PRO A 128 -10.65 -6.12 14.75
N ALA A 129 -10.71 -5.70 16.01
CA ALA A 129 -11.50 -4.54 16.42
C ALA A 129 -11.04 -3.24 15.75
N ASP A 130 -9.72 -3.04 15.64
CA ASP A 130 -9.16 -1.83 15.03
C ASP A 130 -9.39 -1.84 13.51
N ARG A 131 -9.38 -3.02 12.87
CA ARG A 131 -9.71 -3.15 11.44
C ARG A 131 -11.17 -2.83 11.15
N ILE A 132 -12.10 -3.36 11.95
CA ILE A 132 -13.54 -3.06 11.77
C ILE A 132 -13.79 -1.56 11.88
N ARG A 133 -13.23 -0.90 12.91
CA ARG A 133 -13.35 0.55 13.10
C ARG A 133 -12.76 1.32 11.93
N LEU A 134 -11.57 0.94 11.48
CA LEU A 134 -10.92 1.59 10.35
C LEU A 134 -11.81 1.56 9.10
N LEU A 135 -12.40 0.41 8.78
CA LEU A 135 -13.29 0.28 7.63
C LEU A 135 -14.54 1.14 7.80
N GLN A 136 -15.18 1.10 8.97
CA GLN A 136 -16.37 1.89 9.24
C GLN A 136 -16.14 3.40 9.10
N GLU A 137 -14.99 3.88 9.59
CA GLU A 137 -14.68 5.31 9.63
C GLU A 137 -14.22 5.87 8.26
N ASN A 138 -13.70 5.01 7.37
CA ASN A 138 -12.98 5.47 6.17
C ASN A 138 -13.54 4.93 4.85
N LEU A 139 -14.32 3.86 4.86
CA LEU A 139 -15.06 3.43 3.68
C LEU A 139 -16.38 4.19 3.60
N ASN A 140 -16.72 4.64 2.39
CA ASN A 140 -18.02 5.26 2.14
C ASN A 140 -19.15 4.25 2.25
N GLU A 141 -18.89 3.01 1.83
CA GLU A 141 -19.81 1.87 1.82
C GLU A 141 -19.03 0.62 2.24
N TRP A 142 -19.68 -0.28 2.97
CA TRP A 142 -19.08 -1.56 3.32
C TRP A 142 -18.98 -2.46 2.09
N PRO A 143 -17.94 -3.30 1.98
CA PRO A 143 -17.93 -4.41 1.03
C PRO A 143 -19.16 -5.29 1.23
N ASP A 144 -19.66 -5.90 0.16
CA ASP A 144 -20.80 -6.83 0.19
C ASP A 144 -20.59 -7.94 1.22
N TRP A 145 -19.34 -8.36 1.41
CA TRP A 145 -18.96 -9.28 2.47
C TRP A 145 -17.55 -9.04 3.01
N THR A 146 -17.43 -8.99 4.32
CA THR A 146 -16.14 -8.87 5.02
C THR A 146 -15.94 -10.05 5.95
N VAL A 147 -14.82 -10.77 5.80
CA VAL A 147 -14.44 -11.90 6.66
C VAL A 147 -13.15 -11.56 7.40
N ILE A 148 -13.17 -11.64 8.72
CA ILE A 148 -12.00 -11.39 9.56
C ILE A 148 -11.50 -12.70 10.16
N LEU A 149 -10.30 -13.11 9.73
CA LEU A 149 -9.62 -14.29 10.25
C LEU A 149 -8.64 -13.85 11.36
N THR A 150 -8.82 -14.37 12.57
CA THR A 150 -7.99 -13.95 13.72
C THR A 150 -7.74 -15.07 14.70
N THR A 151 -6.58 -15.07 15.36
CA THR A 151 -6.27 -15.98 16.47
C THR A 151 -6.57 -15.36 17.85
N LYS A 152 -7.14 -14.15 17.88
CA LYS A 152 -7.51 -13.45 19.12
C LYS A 152 -8.69 -14.17 19.78
N SER A 153 -8.56 -14.44 21.08
CA SER A 153 -9.58 -15.20 21.85
C SER A 153 -10.84 -14.40 22.17
N ASP A 154 -10.72 -13.07 22.18
CA ASP A 154 -11.84 -12.15 22.32
C ASP A 154 -11.71 -11.09 21.22
N PRO A 155 -12.17 -11.42 20.00
CA PRO A 155 -11.98 -10.55 18.83
C PRO A 155 -12.86 -9.30 18.88
N LEU A 156 -13.95 -9.35 19.64
CA LEU A 156 -14.90 -8.24 19.79
C LEU A 156 -14.48 -7.24 20.87
N LYS A 157 -13.50 -7.60 21.71
CA LYS A 157 -12.97 -6.69 22.74
C LYS A 157 -12.54 -5.37 22.14
N GLY A 158 -13.19 -4.30 22.59
CA GLY A 158 -12.93 -2.95 22.13
C GLY A 158 -13.93 -2.44 21.10
N LEU A 159 -14.89 -3.24 20.62
CA LEU A 159 -15.95 -2.79 19.71
C LEU A 159 -17.18 -2.21 20.43
N SER A 160 -17.02 -1.75 21.66
CA SER A 160 -18.12 -1.14 22.42
C SER A 160 -18.70 0.06 21.67
N GLY A 161 -20.01 0.05 21.41
CA GLY A 161 -20.71 1.10 20.66
C GLY A 161 -20.86 0.83 19.15
N LEU A 162 -20.42 -0.33 18.66
CA LEU A 162 -20.66 -0.78 17.29
C LEU A 162 -21.83 -1.76 17.22
N GLU A 163 -22.87 -1.41 16.45
CA GLU A 163 -23.95 -2.33 16.09
C GLU A 163 -23.46 -3.27 14.98
N LEU A 164 -22.69 -4.29 15.37
CA LEU A 164 -22.14 -5.29 14.44
C LEU A 164 -23.21 -6.11 13.71
N MET A 165 -24.47 -6.07 14.18
CA MET A 165 -25.58 -6.74 13.54
C MET A 165 -25.98 -6.10 12.20
N ASP A 166 -25.60 -4.84 11.95
CA ASP A 166 -25.99 -4.09 10.77
C ASP A 166 -24.88 -3.94 9.73
N VAL A 167 -23.71 -4.56 9.96
CA VAL A 167 -22.59 -4.54 9.02
C VAL A 167 -22.28 -5.96 8.50
N PRO A 168 -21.90 -6.13 7.23
CA PRO A 168 -21.69 -7.44 6.61
C PRO A 168 -20.34 -8.06 7.01
N VAL A 169 -20.10 -8.20 8.32
CA VAL A 169 -18.83 -8.67 8.89
C VAL A 169 -19.02 -10.03 9.56
N GLU A 170 -18.26 -11.02 9.10
CA GLU A 170 -18.08 -12.31 9.76
C GLU A 170 -16.71 -12.37 10.43
N ILE A 171 -16.66 -12.85 11.67
CA ILE A 171 -15.40 -13.07 12.39
C ILE A 171 -15.19 -14.56 12.58
N VAL A 172 -14.10 -15.06 12.00
CA VAL A 172 -13.69 -16.46 12.11
C VAL A 172 -12.47 -16.52 13.03
N GLN A 173 -12.67 -17.10 14.21
CA GLN A 173 -11.59 -17.35 15.14
C GLN A 173 -10.83 -18.62 14.73
N LEU A 174 -9.55 -18.45 14.42
CA LEU A 174 -8.60 -19.51 14.13
C LEU A 174 -8.00 -20.04 15.43
N ASP A 175 -7.80 -21.36 15.52
CA ASP A 175 -7.07 -21.95 16.64
C ASP A 175 -5.58 -21.55 16.58
N LYS A 176 -5.04 -21.09 17.70
CA LYS A 176 -3.63 -20.67 17.84
C LYS A 176 -2.64 -21.79 17.57
N GLN A 177 -3.06 -23.04 17.74
CA GLN A 177 -2.23 -24.22 17.42
C GLN A 177 -2.27 -24.58 15.93
N MET A 178 -3.11 -23.91 15.13
CA MET A 178 -3.17 -24.15 13.69
C MET A 178 -1.86 -23.76 13.00
N GLY A 179 -1.34 -24.69 12.20
CA GLY A 179 -0.24 -24.41 11.29
C GLY A 179 -0.70 -23.68 10.03
N LEU A 180 0.27 -23.19 9.26
CA LEU A 180 0.06 -22.49 7.98
C LEU A 180 -0.81 -23.25 6.97
N GLY A 181 -0.86 -24.58 7.04
CA GLY A 181 -1.71 -25.41 6.17
C GLY A 181 -3.20 -25.15 6.39
N ASN A 182 -3.65 -25.06 7.64
CA ASN A 182 -5.08 -24.86 7.96
C ASN A 182 -5.55 -23.44 7.63
N LEU A 183 -4.66 -22.44 7.74
CA LEU A 183 -4.95 -21.09 7.23
C LEU A 183 -5.21 -21.15 5.71
N THR A 184 -4.38 -21.89 4.97
CA THR A 184 -4.56 -22.06 3.52
C THR A 184 -5.91 -22.72 3.21
N GLU A 185 -6.33 -23.74 3.97
CA GLU A 185 -7.64 -24.39 3.83
C GLU A 185 -8.80 -23.42 4.13
N THR A 186 -8.69 -22.60 5.17
CA THR A 186 -9.73 -21.61 5.49
C THR A 186 -9.86 -20.59 4.37
N ILE A 187 -8.74 -20.07 3.88
CA ILE A 187 -8.69 -19.16 2.71
C ILE A 187 -9.32 -19.83 1.48
N SER A 188 -9.02 -21.11 1.27
CA SER A 188 -9.54 -21.91 0.16
C SER A 188 -11.06 -22.00 0.17
N ARG A 189 -11.64 -22.26 1.35
CA ARG A 189 -13.08 -22.35 1.53
C ARG A 189 -13.74 -21.00 1.26
N VAL A 190 -13.19 -19.91 1.79
CA VAL A 190 -13.70 -18.55 1.55
C VAL A 190 -13.69 -18.24 0.05
N ILE A 191 -12.63 -18.58 -0.68
CA ILE A 191 -12.59 -18.39 -2.14
C ILE A 191 -13.68 -19.20 -2.84
N GLN A 192 -13.82 -20.50 -2.53
CA GLN A 192 -14.81 -21.38 -3.16
C GLN A 192 -16.26 -20.92 -2.92
N GLU A 193 -16.54 -20.43 -1.72
CA GLU A 193 -17.85 -19.89 -1.35
C GLU A 193 -18.20 -18.59 -2.08
N GLN A 194 -17.22 -17.92 -2.69
CA GLN A 194 -17.42 -16.60 -3.27
C GLN A 194 -17.18 -16.54 -4.78
N GLU A 195 -16.40 -17.46 -5.32
CA GLU A 195 -16.10 -17.55 -6.75
C GLU A 195 -17.37 -17.56 -7.61
N HIS A 196 -18.45 -18.19 -7.13
CA HIS A 196 -19.72 -18.27 -7.84
C HIS A 196 -20.59 -17.01 -7.75
N LYS A 197 -20.34 -16.11 -6.78
CA LYS A 197 -21.12 -14.88 -6.61
C LYS A 197 -20.66 -13.75 -7.54
N GLY A 198 -19.47 -13.90 -8.12
CA GLY A 198 -18.81 -12.82 -8.87
C GLY A 198 -18.28 -11.73 -7.94
N GLY A 199 -17.57 -10.76 -8.51
CA GLY A 199 -16.98 -9.65 -7.78
C GLY A 199 -15.48 -9.80 -7.50
N LYS A 200 -14.87 -8.71 -7.04
CA LYS A 200 -13.45 -8.62 -6.76
C LYS A 200 -13.16 -9.00 -5.31
N ILE A 201 -12.39 -10.07 -5.14
CA ILE A 201 -11.92 -10.52 -3.83
C ILE A 201 -10.57 -9.87 -3.52
N THR A 202 -10.46 -9.29 -2.32
CA THR A 202 -9.21 -8.71 -1.80
C THR A 202 -8.85 -9.31 -0.45
N PHE A 203 -7.59 -9.70 -0.29
CA PHE A 203 -7.03 -10.23 0.95
C PHE A 203 -6.03 -9.27 1.58
N GLU A 204 -6.26 -8.93 2.85
CA GLU A 204 -5.28 -8.27 3.71
C GLU A 204 -4.56 -9.31 4.60
N PHE A 205 -3.24 -9.18 4.71
CA PHE A 205 -2.44 -9.89 5.70
C PHE A 205 -1.58 -8.90 6.49
N ASP A 206 -1.89 -8.66 7.76
CA ASP A 206 -1.02 -7.84 8.63
C ASP A 206 -0.14 -8.64 9.60
N VAL A 207 -0.30 -9.96 9.57
CA VAL A 207 0.42 -10.91 10.42
C VAL A 207 1.77 -11.33 9.85
N LEU A 208 2.14 -10.91 8.63
CA LEU A 208 3.34 -11.40 7.96
C LEU A 208 4.62 -11.08 8.75
N THR A 209 4.71 -9.91 9.37
CA THR A 209 5.85 -9.56 10.24
C THR A 209 6.01 -10.55 11.39
N GLU A 210 4.90 -10.96 12.01
CA GLU A 210 4.90 -11.95 13.10
C GLU A 210 5.29 -13.35 12.58
N LEU A 211 4.76 -13.75 11.42
CA LEU A 211 5.08 -15.02 10.78
C LEU A 211 6.57 -15.14 10.44
N ILE A 212 7.18 -14.07 9.91
CA ILE A 212 8.61 -14.01 9.62
C ILE A 212 9.42 -14.09 10.93
N THR A 213 8.97 -13.39 11.97
CA THR A 213 9.69 -13.33 13.25
C THR A 213 9.69 -14.68 13.97
N LYS A 214 8.57 -15.41 13.95
CA LYS A 214 8.42 -16.71 14.65
C LYS A 214 8.81 -17.91 13.80
N GLY A 215 8.75 -17.78 12.48
CA GLY A 215 8.94 -18.85 11.52
C GLY A 215 10.36 -18.94 10.97
N LYS A 216 10.68 -20.07 10.33
CA LYS A 216 11.87 -20.19 9.49
C LYS A 216 11.59 -19.52 8.13
N LEU A 217 12.44 -18.59 7.71
CA LEU A 217 12.24 -17.81 6.48
C LEU A 217 11.95 -18.66 5.24
N GLN A 218 12.65 -19.78 5.04
CA GLN A 218 12.40 -20.71 3.94
C GLN A 218 10.99 -21.32 3.98
N ARG A 219 10.45 -21.61 5.17
CA ARG A 219 9.09 -22.13 5.33
C ARG A 219 8.06 -21.04 5.01
N ILE A 220 8.33 -19.80 5.39
CA ILE A 220 7.49 -18.64 5.06
C ILE A 220 7.50 -18.36 3.55
N PHE A 221 8.67 -18.40 2.91
CA PHE A 221 8.77 -18.27 1.45
C PHE A 221 7.91 -19.30 0.73
N LYS A 222 8.05 -20.59 1.07
CA LYS A 222 7.25 -21.67 0.46
C LYS A 222 5.75 -21.48 0.70
N PHE A 223 5.38 -21.07 1.91
CA PHE A 223 3.99 -20.78 2.25
C PHE A 223 3.42 -19.65 1.39
N LEU A 224 4.11 -18.50 1.31
CA LEU A 224 3.68 -17.37 0.49
C LEU A 224 3.63 -17.72 -0.98
N HIS A 225 4.62 -18.45 -1.49
CA HIS A 225 4.63 -18.89 -2.89
C HIS A 225 3.41 -19.75 -3.24
N LEU A 226 3.07 -20.74 -2.41
CA LEU A 226 1.89 -21.58 -2.62
C LEU A 226 0.58 -20.82 -2.45
N LEU A 227 0.52 -19.94 -1.43
CA LEU A 227 -0.66 -19.11 -1.18
C LEU A 227 -0.90 -18.16 -2.36
N ASN A 228 0.11 -17.40 -2.77
CA ASN A 228 -0.01 -16.40 -3.83
C ASN A 228 -0.38 -17.04 -5.17
N GLY A 229 0.21 -18.19 -5.53
CA GLY A 229 -0.19 -18.91 -6.75
C GLY A 229 -1.67 -19.34 -6.73
N ARG A 230 -2.21 -19.70 -5.56
CA ARG A 230 -3.64 -20.01 -5.40
C ARG A 230 -4.51 -18.76 -5.50
N LEU A 231 -4.11 -17.68 -4.83
CA LEU A 231 -4.84 -16.40 -4.86
C LEU A 231 -4.88 -15.83 -6.29
N GLU A 232 -3.76 -15.88 -7.00
CA GLU A 232 -3.65 -15.46 -8.39
C GLU A 232 -4.57 -16.26 -9.32
N THR A 233 -4.61 -17.59 -9.17
CA THR A 233 -5.53 -18.47 -9.94
C THR A 233 -7.00 -18.08 -9.72
N ALA A 234 -7.35 -17.61 -8.52
CA ALA A 234 -8.68 -17.13 -8.16
C ALA A 234 -8.91 -15.64 -8.46
N ASN A 235 -8.02 -14.99 -9.21
CA ASN A 235 -8.09 -13.57 -9.58
C ASN A 235 -8.17 -12.63 -8.35
N VAL A 236 -7.47 -12.97 -7.27
CA VAL A 236 -7.48 -12.23 -5.99
C VAL A 236 -6.38 -11.16 -5.97
N LEU A 237 -6.70 -10.00 -5.40
CA LEU A 237 -5.69 -9.03 -4.97
C LEU A 237 -5.28 -9.33 -3.53
N SER A 238 -4.00 -9.54 -3.26
CA SER A 238 -3.52 -9.71 -1.89
C SER A 238 -2.51 -8.62 -1.53
N HIS A 239 -2.55 -8.17 -0.29
CA HIS A 239 -1.62 -7.17 0.22
C HIS A 239 -1.14 -7.52 1.63
N TYR A 240 0.18 -7.42 1.82
CA TYR A 240 0.88 -7.93 2.99
C TYR A 240 1.60 -6.79 3.70
N PHE A 241 1.22 -6.48 4.93
CA PHE A 241 1.87 -5.44 5.72
C PHE A 241 3.12 -5.96 6.41
N VAL A 242 4.24 -5.30 6.14
CA VAL A 242 5.54 -5.66 6.68
C VAL A 242 6.22 -4.46 7.32
N ASP A 243 6.63 -4.62 8.58
CA ASP A 243 7.45 -3.63 9.27
C ASP A 243 8.86 -3.59 8.66
N ARG A 244 9.07 -2.61 7.79
CA ARG A 244 10.33 -2.42 7.05
C ARG A 244 11.56 -2.34 7.95
N GLU A 245 11.45 -1.62 9.07
CA GLU A 245 12.58 -1.37 9.97
C GLU A 245 13.10 -2.67 10.59
N ARG A 246 12.20 -3.65 10.75
CA ARG A 246 12.52 -4.95 11.36
C ARG A 246 12.88 -6.02 10.35
N MET A 247 12.44 -5.91 9.09
CA MET A 247 12.39 -7.04 8.16
C MET A 247 13.14 -6.84 6.84
N THR A 248 14.00 -5.81 6.71
CA THR A 248 14.69 -5.50 5.44
C THR A 248 15.41 -6.72 4.82
N SER A 249 16.22 -7.45 5.58
CA SER A 249 16.95 -8.61 5.04
C SER A 249 16.02 -9.78 4.66
N SER A 250 14.99 -10.03 5.45
CA SER A 250 13.98 -11.05 5.17
C SER A 250 13.22 -10.75 3.88
N MET A 251 12.88 -9.47 3.65
CA MET A 251 12.14 -9.05 2.46
C MET A 251 12.95 -9.13 1.17
N ASN A 252 14.29 -9.07 1.22
CA ASN A 252 15.11 -9.35 0.04
C ASN A 252 14.98 -10.82 -0.40
N VAL A 253 14.80 -11.75 0.54
CA VAL A 253 14.60 -13.18 0.24
C VAL A 253 13.17 -13.46 -0.20
N LEU A 254 12.19 -12.75 0.38
CA LEU A 254 10.78 -12.91 0.04
C LEU A 254 10.37 -12.14 -1.22
N ASP A 255 11.17 -11.20 -1.71
CA ASP A 255 10.86 -10.38 -2.89
C ASP A 255 10.27 -11.16 -4.07
N PRO A 256 10.81 -12.33 -4.46
CA PRO A 256 10.29 -13.07 -5.62
C PRO A 256 8.87 -13.62 -5.47
N VAL A 257 8.26 -13.57 -4.27
CA VAL A 257 6.88 -14.02 -4.07
C VAL A 257 5.86 -12.87 -4.19
N PHE A 258 6.32 -11.64 -4.39
CA PHE A 258 5.46 -10.46 -4.54
C PHE A 258 5.59 -9.88 -5.94
N ASP A 259 4.45 -9.54 -6.54
CA ASP A 259 4.39 -8.88 -7.84
C ASP A 259 4.75 -7.40 -7.74
N MET A 260 4.56 -6.81 -6.55
CA MET A 260 4.91 -5.42 -6.27
C MET A 260 5.32 -5.21 -4.82
N ARG A 261 6.27 -4.29 -4.62
CA ARG A 261 6.54 -3.71 -3.30
C ARG A 261 6.26 -2.21 -3.32
N ILE A 262 5.62 -1.73 -2.26
CA ILE A 262 5.42 -0.31 -2.04
C ILE A 262 5.83 0.11 -0.64
N LYS A 263 6.33 1.34 -0.51
CA LYS A 263 6.43 2.03 0.77
C LYS A 263 5.18 2.87 0.98
N ALA A 264 4.49 2.68 2.11
CA ALA A 264 3.37 3.52 2.49
C ALA A 264 3.75 4.47 3.64
N THR A 265 3.54 5.78 3.45
CA THR A 265 3.86 6.79 4.47
C THR A 265 2.89 7.96 4.37
N GLY A 266 2.13 8.20 5.45
CA GLY A 266 1.05 9.18 5.39
C GLY A 266 0.05 8.80 4.29
N LYS A 267 -0.18 9.68 3.32
CA LYS A 267 -1.06 9.39 2.17
C LYS A 267 -0.27 8.99 0.91
N LEU A 268 1.04 8.85 0.99
CA LEU A 268 1.91 8.55 -0.15
C LEU A 268 2.23 7.07 -0.21
N PHE A 269 2.09 6.49 -1.40
CA PHE A 269 2.57 5.15 -1.74
C PHE A 269 3.68 5.30 -2.78
N LEU A 270 4.84 4.71 -2.53
CA LEU A 270 6.00 4.76 -3.44
C LEU A 270 6.35 3.35 -3.87
N LYS A 271 6.54 3.13 -5.18
CA LYS A 271 7.07 1.85 -5.68
C LYS A 271 8.52 1.68 -5.19
N GLU A 272 8.85 0.49 -4.70
CA GLU A 272 10.21 0.08 -4.32
C GLU A 272 10.87 -0.78 -5.39
#